data_AF-A0A9N8CMJ5-F1
#
_entry.id   AF-A0A9N8CMJ5-F1
#
_cell.length_a   1.000
_cell.length_b   1.000
_cell.length_c   1.000
_cell.angle_alpha   90.00
_cell.angle_beta   90.00
_cell.angle_gamma   90.00
#
_symmetry.space_group_name_H-M   'P 1'
#
loop_
_entity.id
_entity.type
_entity.pdbx_description
1 polymer ?
#
loop_
_entity_poly.entity_id
_entity_poly.type
_entity_poly.pdbx_seq_one_letter_code
_entity_poly.pdbx_strand_id
1 'polypeptide(L)'
;MRRAHLVPLSTKALDLHNELKIISGNYRYVFPGRNDPNKPMSEASINQVIKRIGYGGKVTWHGFRHSLSMILHEKDYYSSWIEIQLAHVDKNSIRWTYNHALYLDSRMGMMQWHSDKLLSNEINY
;
A
#
# COMPACT_ATOMS: atom_id res chain seq x y z
N MET A 1 -6.83 -22.71 0.62
CA MET A 1 -7.34 -21.56 1.40
C MET A 1 -6.63 -20.30 0.95
N ARG A 2 -7.34 -19.19 0.69
CA ARG A 2 -6.69 -17.88 0.52
C ARG A 2 -6.08 -17.48 1.87
N ARG A 3 -4.75 -17.40 1.95
CA ARG A 3 -4.06 -16.92 3.16
C ARG A 3 -4.35 -15.43 3.33
N ALA A 4 -4.67 -15.01 4.55
CA ALA A 4 -4.84 -13.58 4.84
C ALA A 4 -3.54 -12.85 4.55
N HIS A 5 -3.61 -11.78 3.75
CA HIS A 5 -2.47 -10.93 3.45
C HIS A 5 -2.42 -9.77 4.44
N LEU A 6 -1.53 -9.85 5.43
CA LEU A 6 -1.36 -8.79 6.42
C LEU A 6 -0.46 -7.70 5.85
N VAL A 7 -0.89 -6.44 5.93
CA VAL A 7 -0.17 -5.24 5.46
C VAL A 7 -0.06 -4.26 6.63
N PRO A 8 1.13 -4.08 7.25
CA PRO A 8 1.33 -3.06 8.26
C PRO A 8 1.19 -1.66 7.64
N LEU A 9 0.53 -0.78 8.37
CA LEU A 9 0.37 0.63 8.06
C LEU A 9 1.40 1.44 8.86
N SER A 10 1.94 2.51 8.25
CA SER A 10 2.68 3.52 9.01
C SER A 10 1.71 4.30 9.91
N THR A 11 2.24 5.01 10.90
CA THR A 11 1.42 5.89 11.77
C THR A 11 0.60 6.87 10.95
N LYS A 12 1.18 7.44 9.88
CA LYS A 12 0.50 8.47 9.06
C LYS A 12 -0.59 7.86 8.18
N ALA A 13 -0.38 6.64 7.68
CA ALA A 13 -1.44 5.91 6.99
C ALA A 13 -2.58 5.50 7.94
N LEU A 14 -2.26 5.21 9.21
CA LEU A 14 -3.26 4.96 10.25
C LEU A 14 -4.05 6.22 10.60
N ASP A 15 -3.40 7.39 10.67
CA ASP A 15 -4.06 8.67 10.89
C ASP A 15 -5.07 8.98 9.77
N LEU A 16 -4.66 8.84 8.51
CA LEU A 16 -5.57 8.96 7.35
C LEU A 16 -6.72 7.94 7.39
N HIS A 17 -6.45 6.72 7.86
CA HIS A 17 -7.50 5.71 8.04
C HIS A 17 -8.51 6.13 9.12
N ASN A 18 -8.04 6.72 10.22
CA ASN A 18 -8.90 7.22 11.29
C ASN A 18 -9.75 8.41 10.83
N GLU A 19 -9.18 9.32 10.03
CA GLU A 19 -9.96 10.40 9.39
C GLU A 19 -11.02 9.82 8.45
N LEU A 20 -10.65 8.83 7.62
CA LEU A 20 -11.58 8.17 6.72
C LEU A 20 -12.73 7.48 7.49
N LYS A 21 -12.45 6.92 8.67
CA LYS A 21 -13.44 6.27 9.52
C LYS A 21 -14.55 7.23 9.97
N ILE A 22 -14.27 8.53 10.11
CA ILE A 22 -15.30 9.54 10.42
C ILE A 22 -16.28 9.67 9.25
N ILE A 23 -15.81 9.51 8.01
CA ILE A 23 -16.59 9.68 6.78
C ILE A 23 -17.34 8.39 6.41
N SER A 24 -16.66 7.24 6.45
CA SER A 24 -17.18 5.97 5.93
C SER A 24 -17.35 4.87 6.98
N GLY A 25 -17.05 5.12 8.26
CA GLY A 25 -17.02 4.09 9.31
C GLY A 25 -18.36 3.42 9.61
N ASN A 26 -19.48 4.03 9.20
CA ASN A 26 -20.81 3.44 9.32
C ASN A 26 -21.20 2.55 8.13
N TYR A 27 -20.38 2.47 7.08
CA TYR A 27 -20.59 1.57 5.94
C TYR A 27 -19.85 0.26 6.10
N ARG A 28 -20.27 -0.75 5.33
CA ARG A 28 -19.61 -2.07 5.30
C ARG A 28 -18.17 -2.02 4.77
N TYR A 29 -17.87 -1.10 3.86
CA TYR A 29 -16.58 -1.00 3.18
C TYR A 29 -15.85 0.28 3.60
N VAL A 30 -14.53 0.18 3.77
CA VAL A 30 -13.65 1.35 4.02
C VAL A 30 -13.76 2.37 2.89
N PHE A 31 -13.82 1.88 1.64
CA PHE A 31 -14.05 2.68 0.43
C PHE A 31 -15.36 2.25 -0.23
N PRO A 32 -16.50 2.83 0.19
CA PRO A 32 -17.81 2.50 -0.39
C PRO A 32 -17.98 3.09 -1.80
N GLY A 33 -18.81 2.44 -2.61
CA GLY A 33 -19.20 2.93 -3.92
C GLY A 33 -20.05 4.20 -3.84
N ARG A 34 -19.82 5.15 -4.74
CA ARG A 34 -20.55 6.42 -4.77
C ARG A 34 -22.06 6.27 -5.00
N ASN A 35 -22.44 5.36 -5.89
CA ASN A 35 -23.85 5.14 -6.26
C ASN A 35 -24.54 4.10 -5.38
N ASP A 36 -23.78 3.17 -4.81
CA ASP A 36 -24.27 2.08 -3.98
C ASP A 36 -23.24 1.82 -2.87
N PRO A 37 -23.48 2.27 -1.62
CA PRO A 37 -22.54 2.12 -0.52
C PRO A 37 -22.39 0.67 -0.05
N ASN A 38 -23.25 -0.24 -0.51
CA ASN A 38 -23.14 -1.68 -0.26
C ASN A 38 -22.24 -2.40 -1.28
N LYS A 39 -21.60 -1.66 -2.19
CA LYS A 39 -20.56 -2.16 -3.10
C LYS A 39 -19.24 -1.46 -2.84
N PRO A 40 -18.09 -2.10 -3.08
CA PRO A 40 -16.80 -1.44 -3.01
C PRO A 40 -16.67 -0.38 -4.10
N MET A 41 -15.86 0.65 -3.84
CA MET A 41 -15.45 1.63 -4.84
C MET A 41 -14.81 0.95 -6.06
N SER A 42 -15.13 1.44 -7.26
CA SER A 42 -14.54 0.90 -8.49
C SER A 42 -13.10 1.41 -8.67
N GLU A 43 -12.26 0.58 -9.30
CA GLU A 43 -10.89 0.95 -9.66
C GLU A 43 -10.84 2.23 -10.53
N ALA A 44 -11.82 2.38 -11.43
CA ALA A 44 -11.96 3.57 -12.26
C ALA A 44 -12.08 4.87 -11.44
N SER A 45 -12.67 4.81 -10.24
CA SER A 45 -12.78 5.97 -9.35
C SER A 45 -11.41 6.46 -8.87
N ILE A 46 -10.48 5.56 -8.54
CA ILE A 46 -9.10 5.90 -8.15
C ILE A 46 -8.38 6.60 -9.30
N ASN A 47 -8.46 6.03 -10.50
CA ASN A 47 -7.87 6.64 -11.70
C ASN A 47 -8.45 8.02 -12.02
N GLN A 48 -9.76 8.23 -11.79
CA GLN A 48 -10.37 9.55 -11.95
C GLN A 48 -9.83 10.56 -10.95
N VAL A 49 -9.63 10.18 -9.68
CA VAL A 49 -9.04 11.06 -8.67
C VAL A 49 -7.64 11.47 -9.11
N ILE A 50 -6.78 10.52 -9.48
CA ILE A 50 -5.40 10.78 -9.96
C ILE A 50 -5.40 11.76 -11.15
N LYS A 51 -6.33 11.60 -12.09
CA LYS A 51 -6.50 12.54 -13.21
C LYS A 51 -6.89 13.94 -12.73
N ARG A 52 -7.85 14.04 -11.82
CA ARG A 52 -8.37 15.32 -11.30
C ARG A 52 -7.33 16.11 -10.51
N ILE A 53 -6.41 15.43 -9.82
CA ILE A 53 -5.31 16.08 -9.10
C ILE A 53 -4.10 16.43 -10.00
N GLY A 54 -4.24 16.34 -11.33
CA GLY A 54 -3.22 16.80 -12.29
C GLY A 54 -2.19 15.76 -12.71
N TYR A 55 -2.37 14.49 -12.31
CA TYR A 55 -1.44 13.39 -12.61
C TYR A 55 -1.95 12.44 -13.71
N GLY A 56 -2.97 12.85 -14.47
CA GLY A 56 -3.48 12.07 -15.60
C GLY A 56 -2.40 11.77 -16.62
N GLY A 57 -2.21 10.48 -16.96
CA GLY A 57 -1.17 10.03 -17.90
C GLY A 57 0.26 10.07 -17.35
N LYS A 58 0.48 10.59 -16.14
CA LYS A 58 1.78 10.64 -15.48
C LYS A 58 1.98 9.50 -14.50
N VAL A 59 0.92 9.12 -13.78
CA VAL A 59 0.93 8.01 -12.82
C VAL A 59 -0.40 7.27 -12.86
N THR A 60 -0.36 5.99 -12.50
CA THR A 60 -1.54 5.17 -12.22
C THR A 60 -1.43 4.64 -10.79
N TRP A 61 -2.51 4.10 -10.25
CA TRP A 61 -2.44 3.45 -8.94
C TRP A 61 -1.46 2.27 -8.91
N HIS A 62 -1.24 1.58 -10.04
CA HIS A 62 -0.18 0.58 -10.20
C HIS A 62 1.22 1.22 -10.15
N GLY A 63 1.39 2.42 -10.71
CA GLY A 63 2.64 3.17 -10.65
C GLY A 63 3.14 3.38 -9.22
N PHE A 64 2.25 3.68 -8.27
CA PHE A 64 2.63 3.83 -6.87
C PHE A 64 3.26 2.57 -6.27
N ARG A 65 2.77 1.40 -6.66
CA ARG A 65 3.32 0.12 -6.21
C ARG A 65 4.74 -0.10 -6.74
N HIS A 66 4.97 0.23 -8.00
CA HIS A 66 6.30 0.16 -8.61
C HIS A 66 7.26 1.16 -7.97
N SER A 67 6.84 2.40 -7.76
CA SER A 67 7.63 3.42 -7.08
C SER A 67 8.00 3.00 -5.66
N LEU A 68 7.04 2.46 -4.89
CA LEU A 68 7.32 1.93 -3.55
C LEU A 68 8.38 0.82 -3.59
N SER A 69 8.24 -0.14 -4.51
CA SER A 69 9.21 -1.23 -4.67
C SER A 69 10.61 -0.72 -4.97
N MET A 70 10.72 0.23 -5.91
CA MET A 70 11.98 0.83 -6.33
C MET A 70 12.66 1.56 -5.16
N ILE A 71 11.95 2.46 -4.49
CA ILE A 71 12.48 3.24 -3.35
C ILE A 71 12.96 2.32 -2.23
N LEU A 72 12.21 1.26 -1.93
CA LEU A 72 12.60 0.32 -0.87
C LEU A 72 13.82 -0.52 -1.25
N HIS A 73 13.97 -0.89 -2.53
CA HIS A 73 15.17 -1.55 -3.02
C HIS A 73 16.39 -0.63 -3.04
N GLU A 74 16.24 0.62 -3.45
CA GLU A 74 17.31 1.63 -3.40
C GLU A 74 17.79 1.90 -1.96
N LYS A 75 16.93 1.66 -0.97
CA LYS A 75 17.28 1.75 0.46
C LYS A 75 17.88 0.45 1.02
N ASP A 76 18.15 -0.55 0.19
CA ASP A 76 18.70 -1.85 0.56
C ASP A 76 17.84 -2.67 1.53
N TYR A 77 16.52 -2.46 1.55
CA TYR A 77 15.63 -3.38 2.28
C TYR A 77 15.60 -4.75 1.61
N TYR A 78 15.48 -5.80 2.44
CA TYR A 78 15.44 -7.17 1.94
C TYR A 78 14.26 -7.40 0.99
N SER A 79 14.53 -7.96 -0.18
CA SER A 79 13.51 -8.26 -1.19
C SER A 79 12.37 -9.12 -0.62
N SER A 80 12.66 -10.05 0.29
CA SER A 80 11.60 -10.85 0.93
C SER A 80 10.57 -10.00 1.68
N TRP A 81 10.97 -8.90 2.31
CA TRP A 81 10.05 -8.00 3.00
C TRP A 81 9.21 -7.19 2.02
N ILE A 82 9.83 -6.69 0.95
CA ILE A 82 9.19 -5.89 -0.10
C ILE A 82 8.16 -6.74 -0.86
N GLU A 83 8.55 -7.93 -1.32
CA GLU A 83 7.66 -8.82 -2.08
C GLU A 83 6.45 -9.26 -1.25
N ILE A 84 6.67 -9.59 0.04
CA ILE A 84 5.58 -9.89 0.96
C ILE A 84 4.71 -8.64 1.12
N GLN A 85 5.26 -7.45 1.40
CA GLN A 85 4.48 -6.22 1.56
C GLN A 85 3.55 -5.97 0.37
N LEU A 86 4.06 -6.23 -0.83
CA LEU A 86 3.34 -6.09 -2.07
C LEU A 86 2.32 -7.22 -2.29
N ALA A 87 2.34 -8.35 -1.57
CA ALA A 87 1.53 -9.53 -1.92
C ALA A 87 1.95 -10.17 -3.25
N HIS A 88 3.21 -10.01 -3.64
CA HIS A 88 3.78 -10.84 -4.70
C HIS A 88 3.96 -12.25 -4.14
N VAL A 89 3.29 -13.21 -4.76
CA VAL A 89 3.53 -14.62 -4.48
C VAL A 89 4.81 -14.99 -5.21
N ASP A 90 5.84 -15.36 -4.45
CA ASP A 90 7.09 -15.85 -5.03
C ASP A 90 6.80 -17.08 -5.91
N LYS A 91 7.09 -16.97 -7.20
CA LYS A 91 6.86 -18.05 -8.18
C LYS A 91 7.85 -19.21 -7.98
N ASN A 92 8.94 -18.99 -7.26
CA ASN A 92 9.92 -20.02 -6.94
C ASN A 92 9.52 -20.72 -5.62
N SER A 93 8.71 -21.77 -5.77
CA SER A 93 8.11 -22.55 -4.68
C SER A 93 9.08 -23.18 -3.68
N ILE A 94 10.40 -23.17 -3.96
CA ILE A 94 11.42 -23.79 -3.10
C ILE A 94 11.75 -22.93 -1.87
N ARG A 95 11.73 -21.59 -1.99
CA ARG A 95 12.08 -20.69 -0.88
C ARG A 95 10.93 -20.55 0.14
N TRP A 96 9.69 -20.78 -0.31
CA TRP A 96 8.49 -20.73 0.51
C TRP A 96 8.37 -21.88 1.52
N THR A 97 8.98 -23.03 1.22
CA THR A 97 8.92 -24.23 2.08
C THR A 97 9.64 -24.03 3.42
N TYR A 98 10.54 -23.04 3.52
CA TYR A 98 11.36 -22.82 4.72
C TYR A 98 11.07 -21.51 5.44
N ASN A 99 10.31 -20.59 4.84
CA ASN A 99 10.21 -19.23 5.35
C ASN A 99 8.78 -18.71 5.42
N HIS A 100 8.03 -19.21 6.41
CA HIS A 100 6.69 -18.73 6.73
C HIS A 100 6.65 -17.41 7.50
N ALA A 101 7.81 -16.82 7.78
CA ALA A 101 7.92 -15.58 8.54
C ALA A 101 7.27 -14.42 7.78
N LEU A 102 6.32 -13.73 8.43
CA LEU A 102 5.63 -12.57 7.86
C LEU A 102 6.43 -11.27 8.04
N TYR A 103 7.52 -11.30 8.80
CA TYR A 103 8.44 -10.19 9.08
C TYR A 103 7.71 -8.90 9.49
N LEU A 104 6.68 -9.01 10.33
CA LEU A 104 5.80 -7.88 10.64
C LEU A 104 6.56 -6.72 11.27
N ASP A 105 7.42 -6.96 12.27
CA ASP A 105 8.19 -5.90 12.94
C ASP A 105 9.12 -5.17 11.96
N SER A 106 9.85 -5.93 11.15
CA SER A 106 10.73 -5.39 10.12
C SER A 106 9.96 -4.57 9.07
N ARG A 107 8.80 -5.08 8.64
CA ARG A 107 7.95 -4.39 7.66
C ARG A 107 7.24 -3.18 8.24
N MET A 108 6.89 -3.18 9.53
CA MET A 108 6.40 -2.00 10.23
C MET A 108 7.45 -0.89 10.20
N GLY A 109 8.70 -1.21 10.56
CA GLY A 109 9.81 -0.25 10.48
C GLY A 109 10.06 0.25 9.05
N MET A 110 10.02 -0.64 8.07
CA MET A 110 10.18 -0.31 6.64
C MET A 110 9.09 0.64 6.14
N MET A 111 7.82 0.36 6.44
CA MET A 111 6.70 1.22 6.03
C MET A 111 6.69 2.55 6.78
N GLN A 112 7.13 2.56 8.03
CA GLN A 112 7.29 3.79 8.80
C GLN A 112 8.38 4.68 8.20
N TRP A 113 9.56 4.12 7.90
CA TRP A 113 10.65 4.84 7.24
C TRP A 113 10.23 5.44 5.90
N HIS A 114 9.55 4.66 5.04
CA HIS A 114 9.07 5.16 3.75
C HIS A 114 8.10 6.33 3.92
N SER A 115 7.17 6.21 4.88
CA SER A 115 6.22 7.26 5.22
C SER A 115 6.90 8.53 5.71
N ASP A 116 7.93 8.40 6.54
CA ASP A 116 8.67 9.55 7.07
C ASP A 116 9.51 10.20 5.98
N LYS A 117 10.12 9.43 5.08
CA LYS A 117 10.89 9.97 3.94
C LYS A 117 10.00 10.73 2.95
N LEU A 118 8.79 10.22 2.67
CA LEU A 118 7.83 10.89 1.78
C LEU A 118 7.35 12.25 2.33
N LEU A 119 7.25 12.37 3.66
CA LEU A 119 6.73 13.56 4.34
C LEU A 119 7.82 14.51 4.86
N SER A 120 9.06 14.04 4.96
CA SER A 120 10.21 14.91 5.17
C SER A 120 10.41 15.77 3.92
N ASN A 121 10.43 17.10 4.06
CA ASN A 121 10.64 18.07 2.97
C ASN A 121 12.01 17.96 2.25
N GLU A 122 12.73 16.86 2.40
CA GLU A 122 13.95 16.55 1.65
C GLU A 122 13.63 15.73 0.40
N ILE A 123 12.90 16.34 -0.53
CA ILE A 123 12.90 15.92 -1.93
C ILE A 123 13.62 17.02 -2.71
N ASN A 124 14.95 16.99 -2.65
CA ASN A 124 15.77 17.63 -3.67
C ASN A 124 15.73 16.70 -4.90
N TYR A 125 15.01 17.12 -5.93
CA TYR A 125 15.22 16.61 -7.29
C TYR A 125 16.37 17.37 -7.95
#